data_AF-A0A968M404-F1
#
_entry.id   AF-A0A968M404-F1
#
_cell.length_a   1.000
_cell.length_b   1.000
_cell.length_c   1.000
_cell.angle_alpha   90.00
_cell.angle_beta   90.00
_cell.angle_gamma   90.00
#
_symmetry.space_group_name_H-M   'P 1'
#
loop_
_entity.id
_entity.type
_entity.pdbx_description
1 polymer ?
#
loop_
_entity_poly.entity_id
_entity_poly.type
_entity_poly.pdbx_seq_one_letter_code
_entity_poly.pdbx_strand_id
1 'polypeptide(L)'
;MPAVGLVYGGTSKSFYFELAQSLGDRHLQIDVVTTNANGSTNLEVPLCTWQQEQSYRIQYFPRWQFNEYKFSYSLTTWLFGHVTDYDLVHTISLFTYPVAIAHWICQLKKIPYMTSPHGMLDPWA
;
A
#
# COMPACT_ATOMS: atom_id res chain seq x y z
N MET A 1 0.50 0.81 -9.63
CA MET A 1 1.16 1.05 -8.33
C MET A 1 0.09 1.38 -7.32
N PRO A 2 0.18 1.00 -6.02
CA PRO A 2 -0.66 1.59 -5.01
C PRO A 2 -0.26 3.07 -4.94
N ALA A 3 -1.05 3.89 -5.62
CA ALA A 3 -0.83 5.29 -5.86
C ALA A 3 -2.05 6.02 -5.29
N VAL A 4 -1.79 6.96 -4.40
CA VAL A 4 -2.81 7.71 -3.63
C VAL A 4 -3.35 8.90 -4.42
N GLY A 5 -3.00 8.96 -5.71
CA GLY A 5 -3.36 10.02 -6.62
C GLY A 5 -4.72 9.89 -7.28
N LEU A 6 -5.44 11.02 -7.37
CA LEU A 6 -6.74 11.17 -8.06
C LEU A 6 -6.72 10.64 -9.51
N VAL A 7 -5.55 10.57 -10.14
CA VAL A 7 -5.35 10.12 -11.52
C VAL A 7 -5.55 8.61 -11.71
N TYR A 8 -5.56 7.79 -10.65
CA TYR A 8 -5.61 6.33 -10.75
C TYR A 8 -6.94 5.68 -10.32
N GLY A 9 -7.99 6.48 -10.10
CA GLY A 9 -9.32 6.02 -9.71
C GLY A 9 -9.63 6.34 -8.25
N GLY A 10 -10.49 7.35 -8.03
CA GLY A 10 -10.88 7.80 -6.69
C GLY A 10 -11.58 6.73 -5.84
N THR A 11 -12.22 5.74 -6.48
CA THR A 11 -12.99 4.69 -5.81
C THR A 11 -12.12 3.70 -5.02
N SER A 12 -10.97 3.30 -5.56
CA SER A 12 -10.06 2.37 -4.88
C SER A 12 -9.37 2.99 -3.66
N LYS A 13 -9.16 4.32 -3.67
CA LYS A 13 -8.58 5.08 -2.55
C LYS A 13 -9.58 5.22 -1.41
N SER A 14 -10.80 5.68 -1.71
CA SER A 14 -11.84 5.84 -0.69
C SER A 14 -12.18 4.51 -0.03
N PHE A 15 -12.34 3.44 -0.82
CA PHE A 15 -12.58 2.11 -0.28
C PHE A 15 -11.46 1.65 0.67
N TYR A 16 -10.19 1.92 0.33
CA TYR A 16 -9.08 1.51 1.19
C TYR A 16 -9.09 2.23 2.54
N PHE A 17 -9.33 3.53 2.54
CA PHE A 17 -9.39 4.30 3.78
C PHE A 17 -10.64 3.98 4.58
N GLU A 18 -11.79 3.77 3.93
CA GLU A 18 -13.03 3.34 4.59
C GLU A 18 -12.87 1.94 5.19
N LEU A 19 -12.18 1.02 4.52
CA LEU A 19 -11.89 -0.31 5.04
C LEU A 19 -10.92 -0.25 6.22
N ALA A 20 -9.82 0.53 6.08
CA ALA A 20 -8.86 0.73 7.16
C ALA A 20 -9.53 1.36 8.39
N GLN A 21 -10.39 2.35 8.18
CA GLN A 21 -11.18 2.99 9.21
C GLN A 21 -12.16 2.01 9.87
N SER A 22 -12.96 1.30 9.08
CA SER A 22 -13.95 0.33 9.59
C SER A 22 -13.32 -0.79 10.39
N LEU A 23 -12.10 -1.23 10.02
CA LEU A 23 -11.34 -2.21 10.78
C LEU A 23 -10.72 -1.60 12.04
N GLY A 24 -10.19 -0.37 11.95
CA GLY A 24 -9.68 0.39 13.10
C GLY A 24 -10.74 0.61 14.17
N ASP A 25 -11.98 0.91 13.76
CA ASP A 25 -13.12 1.11 14.65
C ASP A 25 -13.51 -0.19 15.39
N ARG A 26 -13.11 -1.36 14.85
CA ARG A 26 -13.24 -2.67 15.50
C ARG A 26 -12.09 -2.99 16.47
N HIS A 27 -11.33 -1.99 16.90
CA HIS A 27 -10.19 -2.09 17.81
C HIS A 27 -9.02 -2.91 17.25
N LEU A 28 -8.92 -3.02 15.92
CA LEU A 28 -7.75 -3.62 15.27
C LEU A 28 -6.69 -2.54 15.04
N GLN A 29 -5.42 -2.88 15.26
CA GLN A 29 -4.32 -1.99 14.88
C GLN A 29 -4.10 -2.10 13.38
N ILE A 30 -4.45 -1.04 12.66
CA ILE A 30 -4.30 -0.97 11.21
C ILE A 30 -3.17 0.00 10.89
N ASP A 31 -2.12 -0.53 10.26
CA ASP A 31 -1.02 0.24 9.72
C ASP A 31 -1.04 0.18 8.20
N VAL A 32 -1.18 1.36 7.61
CA VAL A 32 -1.26 1.58 6.17
C VAL A 32 0.10 2.06 5.69
N VAL A 33 0.71 1.30 4.78
CA VAL A 33 1.95 1.73 4.11
C VAL A 33 1.71 1.90 2.63
N THR A 34 2.08 3.07 2.11
CA THR A 34 1.87 3.40 0.70
C THR A 34 2.98 4.31 0.18
N THR A 35 2.98 4.59 -1.11
CA THR A 35 3.94 5.52 -1.71
C THR A 35 3.29 6.88 -1.96
N ASN A 36 4.09 7.94 -2.03
CA ASN A 36 3.62 9.28 -2.41
C ASN A 36 3.25 9.41 -3.91
N ALA A 37 2.98 8.29 -4.57
CA ALA A 37 2.69 8.23 -5.99
C ALA A 37 1.34 8.90 -6.32
N ASN A 38 1.34 9.95 -7.15
CA ASN A 38 0.14 10.65 -7.60
C ASN A 38 0.12 10.92 -9.12
N GLY A 39 -0.20 9.91 -9.92
CA GLY A 39 -0.13 10.06 -11.38
C GLY A 39 1.30 10.33 -11.84
N SER A 40 1.43 11.36 -12.67
CA SER A 40 2.67 11.99 -13.13
C SER A 40 3.37 12.86 -12.08
N THR A 41 2.72 13.10 -10.93
CA THR A 41 3.25 13.95 -9.84
C THR A 41 3.45 13.14 -8.57
N ASN A 42 4.16 13.72 -7.60
CA ASN A 42 4.27 13.18 -6.24
C ASN A 42 3.31 13.96 -5.33
N LEU A 43 2.71 13.29 -4.35
CA LEU A 43 2.00 13.97 -3.26
C LEU A 43 3.02 14.68 -2.36
N GLU A 44 2.74 15.95 -2.03
CA GLU A 44 3.46 16.71 -1.01
C GLU A 44 2.99 16.29 0.38
N VAL A 45 3.48 15.15 0.84
CA VAL A 45 3.19 14.58 2.16
C VAL A 45 4.51 14.24 2.88
N PRO A 46 4.57 14.32 4.22
CA PRO A 46 5.77 13.93 4.94
C PRO A 46 6.08 12.44 4.70
N LEU A 47 7.28 12.20 4.18
CA LEU A 47 7.77 10.86 3.80
C LEU A 47 8.43 10.16 4.98
N CYS A 48 8.39 8.83 4.97
CA CYS A 48 8.95 7.94 5.98
C CYS A 48 8.51 8.27 7.42
N THR A 49 7.39 8.97 7.58
CA THR A 49 6.86 9.42 8.87
C THR A 49 5.46 8.86 9.07
N TRP A 50 5.19 8.30 10.24
CA TRP A 50 3.85 7.86 10.62
C TRP A 50 2.94 9.06 10.85
N GLN A 51 1.83 9.07 10.16
CA GLN A 51 0.74 10.01 10.36
C GLN A 51 -0.42 9.25 10.99
N GLN A 52 -0.88 9.74 12.13
CA GLN A 52 -2.06 9.18 12.78
C GLN A 52 -3.29 9.72 12.06
N GLU A 53 -4.05 8.82 11.44
CA GLU A 53 -5.40 9.09 10.96
C GLU A 53 -6.40 8.56 12.00
N GLN A 54 -7.66 8.97 11.86
CA GLN A 54 -8.75 8.78 12.84
C GLN A 54 -8.66 7.46 13.64
N SER A 55 -8.63 6.31 12.96
CA SER A 55 -8.55 4.98 13.58
C SER A 55 -7.46 4.06 13.02
N TYR A 56 -6.54 4.60 12.20
CA TYR A 56 -5.41 3.85 11.62
C TYR A 56 -4.19 4.76 11.48
N ARG A 57 -3.00 4.18 11.26
CA ARG A 57 -1.79 4.98 10.96
C ARG A 57 -1.40 4.80 9.52
N ILE A 58 -0.91 5.86 8.90
CA ILE A 58 -0.42 5.84 7.51
C ILE A 58 1.03 6.31 7.43
N GLN A 59 1.85 5.60 6.66
CA GLN A 59 3.20 6.03 6.32
C GLN A 59 3.38 6.07 4.80
N TYR A 60 3.91 7.20 4.32
CA TYR A 60 4.20 7.40 2.90
C TYR A 60 5.68 7.19 2.62
N PHE A 61 6.00 6.38 1.63
CA PHE A 61 7.37 6.15 1.17
C PHE A 61 7.64 6.87 -0.15
N PRO A 62 8.88 7.34 -0.38
CA PRO A 62 9.26 7.92 -1.65
C PRO A 62 9.11 6.89 -2.77
N ARG A 63 8.40 7.27 -3.84
CA ARG A 63 8.44 6.54 -5.11
C ARG A 63 9.66 6.97 -5.90
N TRP A 64 10.45 6.00 -6.34
CA TRP A 64 11.41 6.17 -7.43
C TRP A 64 10.78 5.72 -8.73
N GLN A 65 10.73 6.61 -9.71
CA GLN A 65 10.24 6.31 -11.05
C GLN A 65 11.43 6.27 -12.01
N PHE A 66 11.74 5.08 -12.52
CA PHE A 66 12.68 4.88 -13.61
C PHE A 66 11.88 4.44 -14.83
N ASN A 67 11.59 5.38 -15.73
CA ASN A 67 10.75 5.17 -16.91
C ASN A 67 9.31 4.72 -16.54
N GLU A 68 8.90 3.52 -16.95
CA GLU A 68 7.63 2.89 -16.57
C GLU A 68 7.70 2.07 -15.28
N TYR A 69 8.91 1.74 -14.83
CA TYR A 69 9.13 1.01 -13.59
C TYR A 69 9.09 1.95 -12.42
N LYS A 70 8.11 1.71 -11.57
CA LYS A 70 8.00 2.43 -10.32
C LYS A 70 8.44 1.48 -9.20
N PHE A 71 9.48 1.86 -8.49
CA PHE A 71 10.07 1.11 -7.38
C PHE A 71 10.14 2.01 -6.13
N SER A 72 10.13 1.42 -4.94
CA SER A 72 10.46 2.13 -3.70
C SER A 72 11.38 1.25 -2.87
N TYR A 73 12.66 1.60 -2.85
CA TYR A 73 13.66 0.89 -2.05
C TYR A 73 13.34 0.97 -0.56
N SER A 74 12.97 2.17 -0.08
CA SER A 74 12.62 2.42 1.32
C SER A 74 11.42 1.60 1.80
N LEU A 75 10.43 1.37 0.92
CA LEU A 75 9.29 0.52 1.25
C LEU A 75 9.71 -0.95 1.34
N THR A 76 10.56 -1.43 0.43
CA THR A 76 11.05 -2.81 0.45
C THR A 76 11.91 -3.11 1.66
N THR A 77 12.82 -2.20 2.03
CA THR A 77 13.63 -2.36 3.24
C THR A 77 12.78 -2.35 4.51
N TRP A 78 11.78 -1.45 4.57
CA TRP A 78 10.84 -1.40 5.68
C TRP A 78 10.01 -2.69 5.78
N LEU A 79 9.44 -3.17 4.67
CA LEU A 79 8.70 -4.42 4.63
C LEU A 79 9.55 -5.60 5.09
N PHE A 80 10.80 -5.69 4.67
CA PHE A 80 11.68 -6.79 5.04
C PHE A 80 11.98 -6.84 6.55
N GLY A 81 12.08 -5.67 7.19
CA GLY A 81 12.32 -5.54 8.63
C GLY A 81 11.06 -5.72 9.49
N HIS A 82 9.90 -5.26 9.00
CA HIS A 82 8.70 -5.11 9.81
C HIS A 82 7.57 -6.09 9.48
N VAL A 83 7.62 -6.85 8.38
CA VAL A 83 6.54 -7.81 8.02
C VAL A 83 6.26 -8.81 9.13
N THR A 84 7.28 -9.20 9.91
CA THR A 84 7.13 -10.15 11.02
C THR A 84 6.48 -9.56 12.26
N ASP A 85 6.36 -8.24 12.33
CA ASP A 85 5.70 -7.54 13.45
C ASP A 85 4.16 -7.56 13.29
N TYR A 86 3.65 -8.02 12.14
CA TYR A 86 2.23 -8.07 11.81
C TYR A 86 1.73 -9.49 11.65
N ASP A 87 0.50 -9.73 12.12
CA ASP A 87 -0.17 -11.03 11.99
C ASP A 87 -0.71 -11.29 10.58
N LEU A 88 -1.04 -10.23 9.82
CA LEU A 88 -1.67 -10.33 8.50
C LEU A 88 -1.27 -9.14 7.63
N VAL A 89 -0.90 -9.42 6.38
CA VAL A 89 -0.61 -8.39 5.36
C VAL A 89 -1.73 -8.35 4.33
N HIS A 90 -2.40 -7.20 4.18
CA HIS A 90 -3.42 -7.01 3.14
C HIS A 90 -2.90 -6.15 1.99
N THR A 91 -3.00 -6.67 0.78
CA THR A 91 -2.63 -5.99 -0.47
C THR A 91 -3.85 -5.86 -1.38
N ILE A 92 -3.98 -4.73 -2.08
CA ILE A 92 -5.23 -4.36 -2.81
C ILE A 92 -5.01 -4.30 -4.34
N SER A 93 -3.80 -4.64 -4.80
CA SER A 93 -3.41 -4.46 -6.19
C SER A 93 -2.51 -5.59 -6.69
N LEU A 94 -2.99 -6.44 -7.61
CA LEU A 94 -2.21 -7.54 -8.18
C LEU A 94 -0.99 -7.11 -9.01
N PHE A 95 -1.10 -6.12 -9.89
CA PHE A 95 -0.08 -5.84 -10.91
C PHE A 95 0.92 -4.75 -10.53
N THR A 96 1.40 -4.76 -9.28
CA THR A 96 2.31 -3.71 -8.83
C THR A 96 3.51 -4.28 -8.14
N TYR A 97 4.68 -3.76 -8.52
CA TYR A 97 5.97 -4.07 -7.92
C TYR A 97 5.92 -4.21 -6.38
N PRO A 98 5.38 -3.24 -5.61
CA PRO A 98 5.36 -3.35 -4.15
C PRO A 98 4.53 -4.53 -3.64
N VAL A 99 3.48 -4.94 -4.35
CA VAL A 99 2.68 -6.11 -3.97
C VAL A 99 3.42 -7.40 -4.27
N ALA A 100 4.08 -7.51 -5.42
CA ALA A 100 4.92 -8.67 -5.74
C ALA A 100 6.03 -8.87 -4.69
N ILE A 101 6.69 -7.78 -4.30
CA ILE A 101 7.72 -7.81 -3.25
C ILE A 101 7.13 -8.12 -1.87
N ALA A 102 5.99 -7.50 -1.51
CA ALA A 102 5.34 -7.78 -0.23
C ALA A 102 4.96 -9.26 -0.13
N HIS A 103 4.38 -9.85 -1.18
CA HIS A 103 4.05 -11.27 -1.22
C HIS A 103 5.30 -12.14 -1.14
N TRP A 104 6.36 -11.82 -1.87
CA TRP A 104 7.60 -12.56 -1.83
C TRP A 104 8.22 -12.56 -0.43
N ILE A 105 8.26 -11.39 0.24
CA ILE A 105 8.75 -11.27 1.62
C ILE A 105 7.83 -12.02 2.60
N CYS A 106 6.50 -11.92 2.45
CA CYS A 106 5.55 -12.66 3.28
C CYS A 106 5.71 -14.17 3.13
N GLN A 107 5.93 -14.67 1.91
CA GLN A 107 6.21 -16.09 1.65
C GLN A 107 7.53 -16.53 2.30
N LEU A 108 8.59 -15.72 2.19
CA LEU A 108 9.87 -16.01 2.84
C LEU A 108 9.76 -16.03 4.37
N LYS A 109 8.98 -15.11 4.94
CA LYS A 109 8.78 -14.95 6.39
C LYS A 109 7.63 -15.80 6.95
N LYS A 110 6.89 -16.51 6.09
CA LYS A 110 5.71 -17.33 6.40
C LYS A 110 4.57 -16.55 7.09
N ILE A 111 4.39 -15.29 6.74
CA ILE A 111 3.28 -14.45 7.23
C ILE A 111 2.08 -14.62 6.28
N PRO A 112 0.85 -14.83 6.79
CA PRO A 112 -0.32 -14.91 5.94
C PRO A 112 -0.57 -13.56 5.27
N TYR A 113 -0.95 -13.59 3.99
CA TYR A 113 -1.26 -12.39 3.23
C TYR A 113 -2.57 -12.56 2.46
N MET A 114 -3.33 -11.47 2.35
CA MET A 114 -4.55 -11.40 1.56
C MET A 114 -4.36 -10.43 0.39
N THR A 115 -4.96 -10.78 -0.75
CA THR A 115 -4.93 -9.92 -1.92
C THR A 115 -6.34 -9.69 -2.45
N SER A 116 -6.77 -8.44 -2.50
CA SER A 116 -8.07 -8.03 -3.05
C SER A 116 -7.86 -7.39 -4.42
N PRO A 117 -8.15 -8.08 -5.54
CA PRO A 117 -8.07 -7.48 -6.86
C PRO A 117 -9.26 -6.54 -7.09
N HIS A 118 -9.07 -5.24 -6.92
CA HIS A 118 -10.11 -4.26 -7.26
C HIS A 118 -10.18 -4.00 -8.77
N GLY A 119 -10.76 -4.94 -9.53
CA GLY A 119 -11.23 -4.71 -10.90
C GLY A 119 -10.20 -4.81 -12.03
N MET A 120 -8.98 -5.31 -11.79
CA MET A 120 -7.98 -5.52 -12.86
C MET A 120 -8.23 -6.75 -13.76
N LEU A 121 -9.48 -7.21 -13.84
CA LEU A 121 -9.93 -8.34 -14.66
C LEU A 121 -11.09 -7.97 -15.59
N ASP A 122 -11.28 -6.68 -15.90
CA ASP A 122 -12.25 -6.26 -16.91
C ASP A 122 -11.58 -6.21 -18.31
N PRO A 123 -12.06 -6.94 -19.35
CA PRO A 123 -11.39 -7.04 -20.66
C PRO A 123 -11.44 -5.77 -21.55
N TRP A 124 -11.90 -4.63 -21.05
CA TRP A 124 -12.23 -3.44 -21.88
C TRP A 124 -11.57 -2.13 -21.42
N ALA A 125 -10.45 -2.18 -20.71
CA ALA A 125 -9.65 -0.99 -20.36
C ALA A 125 -8.58 -0.68 -21.41
#